data_AF-A0A1D2QNR9-F1
#
_entry.id   AF-A0A1D2QNR9-F1
#
_cell.length_a   1.000
_cell.length_b   1.000
_cell.length_c   1.000
_cell.angle_alpha   90.00
_cell.angle_beta   90.00
_cell.angle_gamma   90.00
#
_symmetry.space_group_name_H-M   'P 1'
#
loop_
_entity.id
_entity.type
_entity.pdbx_description
1 polymer ?
#
loop_
_entity_poly.entity_id
_entity_poly.type
_entity_poly.pdbx_seq_one_letter_code
_entity_poly.pdbx_strand_id
1 'polypeptide(L)'
;MGEIVSLWRFSCNVYQHTDVQQACLRLQDQRGIDVLLLLFCCWSARLEGQLSITQLEKACEISAYWTDICIRPLRHIRQDMKLKQGLEGWEPLRKQIKSNELAAEKSLLDSLERTLQLTQLPQPSTTVQYVPLVMEYIIYCFPSLSLSGKADSVYKSAITDVAVVIYAAQPDMQYHSLPALVDYISNGFLRNT
;
A
#
# COMPACT_ATOMS: atom_id res chain seq x y z
N MET A 1 -26.19 -0.73 7.51
CA MET A 1 -24.92 -0.29 8.15
C MET A 1 -23.82 -1.14 7.55
N GLY A 2 -22.96 -0.56 6.72
CA GLY A 2 -21.78 -1.27 6.21
C GLY A 2 -20.78 -1.41 7.35
N GLU A 3 -20.32 -2.62 7.61
CA GLU A 3 -19.25 -2.91 8.56
C GLU A 3 -17.96 -2.21 8.08
N ILE A 4 -17.25 -1.49 8.96
CA ILE A 4 -15.89 -1.04 8.64
C ILE A 4 -15.05 -2.29 8.44
N VAL A 5 -14.63 -2.54 7.20
CA VAL A 5 -13.70 -3.63 6.91
C VAL A 5 -12.35 -3.25 7.50
N SER A 6 -11.79 -4.08 8.37
CA SER A 6 -10.45 -3.86 8.94
C SER A 6 -9.38 -3.72 7.84
N LEU A 7 -8.30 -3.01 8.14
CA LEU A 7 -7.21 -2.82 7.17
C LEU A 7 -6.64 -4.16 6.71
N TRP A 8 -6.53 -5.13 7.61
CA TRP A 8 -6.11 -6.50 7.26
C TRP A 8 -7.04 -7.14 6.24
N ARG A 9 -8.35 -7.15 6.49
CA ARG A 9 -9.33 -7.80 5.60
C ARG A 9 -9.41 -7.07 4.25
N PHE A 10 -9.33 -5.74 4.26
CA PHE A 10 -9.21 -4.93 3.06
C PHE A 10 -7.96 -5.32 2.27
N SER A 11 -6.79 -5.37 2.93
CA SER A 11 -5.51 -5.69 2.30
C SER A 11 -5.55 -7.08 1.66
N CYS A 12 -6.08 -8.08 2.38
CA CYS A 12 -6.28 -9.42 1.83
C CYS A 12 -7.17 -9.41 0.59
N ASN A 13 -8.25 -8.62 0.56
CA ASN A 13 -9.15 -8.53 -0.58
C ASN A 13 -8.45 -7.91 -1.81
N VAL A 14 -7.75 -6.79 -1.62
CA VAL A 14 -7.00 -6.12 -2.69
C VAL A 14 -5.90 -7.03 -3.25
N TYR A 15 -5.22 -7.80 -2.40
CA TYR A 15 -4.16 -8.72 -2.81
C TYR A 15 -4.62 -9.98 -3.55
N GLN A 16 -5.93 -10.27 -3.65
CA GLN A 16 -6.42 -11.43 -4.42
C GLN A 16 -6.14 -11.27 -5.92
N HIS A 17 -5.99 -10.04 -6.40
CA HIS A 17 -5.72 -9.74 -7.79
C HIS A 17 -4.24 -10.01 -8.14
N THR A 18 -4.00 -10.86 -9.14
CA THR A 18 -2.63 -11.19 -9.58
C THR A 18 -1.87 -9.94 -10.06
N ASP A 19 -2.56 -9.03 -10.74
CA ASP A 19 -1.96 -7.77 -11.23
C ASP A 19 -1.49 -6.88 -10.08
N VAL A 20 -2.26 -6.84 -8.98
CA VAL A 20 -1.87 -6.13 -7.75
C VAL A 20 -0.62 -6.76 -7.15
N GLN A 21 -0.57 -8.09 -7.03
CA GLN A 21 0.62 -8.76 -6.49
C GLN A 21 1.89 -8.42 -7.29
N GLN A 22 1.79 -8.41 -8.63
CA GLN A 22 2.91 -8.06 -9.50
C GLN A 22 3.29 -6.57 -9.40
N ALA A 23 2.31 -5.67 -9.36
CA ALA A 23 2.55 -4.24 -9.19
C ALA A 23 3.23 -3.94 -7.85
N CYS A 24 2.73 -4.53 -6.76
CA CYS A 24 3.31 -4.40 -5.42
C CYS A 24 4.76 -4.91 -5.37
N LEU A 25 5.06 -6.04 -6.02
CA LEU A 25 6.43 -6.54 -6.12
C LEU A 25 7.36 -5.55 -6.85
N ARG A 26 6.92 -5.00 -7.99
CA ARG A 26 7.71 -3.99 -8.73
C ARG A 26 7.93 -2.73 -7.91
N LEU A 27 6.89 -2.21 -7.25
CA LEU A 27 6.98 -1.05 -6.38
C LEU A 27 7.94 -1.27 -5.22
N GLN A 28 7.89 -2.44 -4.59
CA GLN A 28 8.79 -2.79 -3.50
C GLN A 28 10.24 -2.93 -3.99
N ASP A 29 10.48 -3.76 -5.01
CA ASP A 29 11.83 -4.14 -5.42
C ASP A 29 12.57 -3.02 -6.16
N GLN A 30 11.86 -2.23 -6.97
CA GLN A 30 12.49 -1.20 -7.80
C GLN A 30 12.50 0.17 -7.13
N ARG A 31 11.53 0.45 -6.25
CA ARG A 31 11.32 1.79 -5.67
C ARG A 31 11.41 1.84 -4.15
N GLY A 32 11.53 0.70 -3.48
CA GLY A 32 11.56 0.63 -2.02
C GLY A 32 10.23 1.06 -1.38
N ILE A 33 9.13 1.04 -2.12
CA ILE A 33 7.82 1.42 -1.61
C ILE A 33 7.35 0.38 -0.59
N ASP A 34 6.98 0.85 0.59
CA ASP A 34 6.34 0.03 1.61
C ASP A 34 4.88 -0.22 1.19
N VAL A 35 4.62 -1.44 0.73
CA VAL A 35 3.29 -1.80 0.22
C VAL A 35 2.23 -1.79 1.32
N LEU A 36 2.60 -2.06 2.58
CA LEU A 36 1.64 -2.07 3.68
C LEU A 36 1.14 -0.64 3.95
N LEU A 37 2.05 0.35 3.88
CA LEU A 37 1.70 1.76 3.97
C LEU A 37 0.91 2.24 2.74
N LEU A 38 1.22 1.76 1.53
CA LEU A 38 0.42 2.06 0.33
C LEU A 38 -1.03 1.54 0.46
N LEU A 39 -1.21 0.33 0.97
CA LEU A 39 -2.54 -0.24 1.25
C LEU A 39 -3.26 0.56 2.33
N PHE A 40 -2.55 1.02 3.37
CA PHE A 40 -3.10 1.91 4.37
C PHE A 40 -3.63 3.21 3.76
N CYS A 41 -2.88 3.87 2.86
CA CYS A 41 -3.37 5.06 2.13
C CYS A 41 -4.66 4.76 1.36
N CYS A 42 -4.73 3.62 0.66
CA CYS A 42 -5.90 3.23 -0.11
C CYS A 42 -7.11 2.93 0.78
N TRP A 43 -6.89 2.27 1.92
CA TRP A 43 -7.93 1.92 2.88
C TRP A 43 -8.44 3.15 3.62
N SER A 44 -7.53 4.00 4.12
CA SER A 44 -7.88 5.18 4.92
C SER A 44 -8.66 6.21 4.12
N ALA A 45 -8.44 6.33 2.81
CA ALA A 45 -9.24 7.18 1.95
C ALA A 45 -10.66 6.65 1.68
N ARG A 46 -10.94 5.36 1.98
CA ARG A 46 -12.32 4.81 2.01
C ARG A 46 -13.00 5.08 3.34
N LEU A 47 -12.24 5.40 4.37
CA LEU A 47 -12.77 5.86 5.65
C LEU A 47 -13.04 7.36 5.50
N GLU A 48 -14.23 7.76 5.89
CA GLU A 48 -14.68 9.14 5.65
C GLU A 48 -13.90 10.13 6.54
N GLY A 49 -13.28 11.13 5.92
CA GLY A 49 -12.46 12.13 6.61
C GLY A 49 -11.01 12.16 6.12
N GLN A 50 -10.49 13.37 5.93
CA GLN A 50 -9.10 13.55 5.57
C GLN A 50 -8.21 13.25 6.77
N LEU A 51 -7.16 12.46 6.56
CA LEU A 51 -6.12 12.26 7.56
C LEU A 51 -5.39 13.58 7.80
N SER A 52 -5.19 13.92 9.07
CA SER A 52 -4.30 15.00 9.44
C SER A 52 -2.84 14.65 9.11
N ILE A 53 -2.01 15.66 8.89
CA ILE A 53 -0.56 15.50 8.66
C ILE A 53 0.08 14.66 9.78
N THR A 54 -0.27 14.91 11.04
CA THR A 54 0.24 14.15 12.20
C THR A 54 -0.14 12.67 12.15
N GLN A 55 -1.31 12.32 11.62
CA GLN A 55 -1.69 10.91 11.43
C GLN A 55 -0.86 10.24 10.33
N LEU A 56 -0.60 10.96 9.22
CA LEU A 56 0.25 10.46 8.14
C LEU A 56 1.72 10.32 8.59
N GLU A 57 2.28 11.28 9.31
CA GLU A 57 3.62 11.21 9.89
C GLU A 57 3.77 10.00 10.80
N LYS A 58 2.83 9.81 11.72
CA LYS A 58 2.83 8.68 12.63
C LYS A 58 2.72 7.34 11.89
N ALA A 59 1.92 7.27 10.83
CA ALA A 59 1.83 6.08 9.98
C ALA A 59 3.17 5.78 9.29
N CYS A 60 3.84 6.80 8.72
CA CYS A 60 5.17 6.67 8.13
C CYS A 60 6.20 6.15 9.14
N GLU A 61 6.25 6.74 10.34
CA GLU A 61 7.20 6.35 11.39
C GLU A 61 7.00 4.90 11.85
N ILE A 62 5.75 4.51 12.11
CA ILE A 62 5.42 3.14 12.53
C ILE A 62 5.79 2.14 11.43
N SER A 63 5.46 2.45 10.17
CA SER A 63 5.77 1.58 9.03
C SER A 63 7.27 1.43 8.85
N ALA A 64 8.01 2.53 8.82
CA ALA A 64 9.47 2.51 8.64
C ALA A 64 10.15 1.70 9.75
N TYR A 65 9.83 2.00 11.01
CA TYR A 65 10.42 1.31 12.15
C TYR A 65 10.13 -0.20 12.09
N TRP A 66 8.85 -0.59 11.99
CA TRP A 66 8.45 -1.99 12.03
C TRP A 66 8.97 -2.79 10.84
N THR A 67 8.94 -2.19 9.65
CA THR A 67 9.46 -2.82 8.43
C THR A 67 10.95 -3.12 8.57
N ASP A 68 11.73 -2.19 9.13
CA ASP A 68 13.18 -2.34 9.27
C ASP A 68 13.57 -3.36 10.34
N ILE A 69 12.87 -3.39 11.48
CA ILE A 69 13.24 -4.27 12.60
C ILE A 69 12.64 -5.68 12.51
N CYS A 70 11.53 -5.87 11.79
CA CYS A 70 10.80 -7.15 11.75
C CYS A 70 10.64 -7.71 10.34
N ILE A 71 9.99 -6.98 9.44
CA ILE A 71 9.58 -7.52 8.13
C ILE A 71 10.79 -7.77 7.23
N ARG A 72 11.67 -6.77 7.04
CA ARG A 72 12.82 -6.86 6.15
C ARG A 72 13.79 -7.97 6.57
N PRO A 73 14.15 -8.15 7.86
CA PRO A 73 14.96 -9.29 8.31
C PRO A 73 14.33 -10.64 7.99
N LEU A 74 13.03 -10.84 8.29
CA LEU A 74 12.33 -12.10 8.01
C LEU A 74 12.29 -12.41 6.51
N ARG A 75 12.02 -11.37 5.70
CA ARG A 75 11.99 -11.48 4.24
C ARG A 75 13.36 -11.83 3.66
N HIS A 76 14.43 -11.20 4.14
CA HIS A 76 15.80 -11.50 3.72
C HIS A 76 16.16 -12.96 4.03
N ILE A 77 15.91 -13.44 5.25
CA ILE A 77 16.21 -14.84 5.62
C ILE A 77 15.42 -15.78 4.69
N ARG A 78 14.12 -15.53 4.46
CA ARG A 78 13.30 -16.37 3.57
C ARG A 78 13.81 -16.38 2.13
N GLN A 79 14.29 -15.24 1.61
CA GLN A 79 14.83 -15.11 0.26
C GLN A 79 16.17 -15.85 0.13
N ASP A 80 17.07 -15.69 1.09
CA ASP A 80 18.36 -16.40 1.12
C ASP A 80 18.18 -17.92 1.16
N MET A 81 17.22 -18.41 1.95
CA MET A 81 16.84 -19.82 2.00
C MET A 81 16.22 -20.33 0.68
N LYS A 82 15.68 -19.44 -0.16
CA LYS A 82 15.17 -19.85 -1.48
C LYS A 82 16.32 -20.07 -2.48
N LEU A 83 17.40 -19.30 -2.35
CA LEU A 83 18.53 -19.30 -3.29
C LEU A 83 19.51 -20.46 -3.06
N LYS A 84 19.78 -20.81 -1.80
CA LYS A 84 20.87 -21.72 -1.41
C LYS A 84 20.40 -23.16 -1.09
N GLN A 85 19.45 -23.69 -1.87
CA GLN A 85 18.72 -24.94 -1.57
C GLN A 85 19.62 -26.15 -1.32
N GLY A 86 19.12 -27.14 -0.56
CA GLY A 86 19.77 -28.46 -0.44
C GLY A 86 20.14 -28.90 0.97
N LEU A 87 19.89 -28.09 1.99
CA LEU A 87 20.06 -28.50 3.40
C LEU A 87 18.82 -29.21 3.94
N GLU A 88 19.02 -30.26 4.73
CA GLU A 88 17.94 -30.95 5.41
C GLU A 88 17.21 -30.01 6.39
N GLY A 89 15.87 -30.11 6.46
CA GLY A 89 15.05 -29.28 7.35
C GLY A 89 14.77 -27.84 6.85
N TRP A 90 15.33 -27.42 5.71
CA TRP A 90 15.18 -26.06 5.22
C TRP A 90 13.77 -25.64 4.81
N GLU A 91 13.07 -26.45 4.01
CA GLU A 91 11.75 -26.05 3.52
C GLU A 91 10.71 -25.93 4.65
N PRO A 92 10.66 -26.83 5.66
CA PRO A 92 9.85 -26.62 6.86
C PRO A 92 10.17 -25.32 7.60
N LEU A 93 11.45 -25.03 7.86
CA LEU A 93 11.87 -23.80 8.54
C LEU A 93 11.52 -22.55 7.73
N ARG A 94 11.73 -22.58 6.41
CA ARG A 94 11.38 -21.48 5.50
C ARG A 94 9.87 -21.19 5.51
N LYS A 95 9.02 -22.22 5.61
CA LYS A 95 7.57 -22.06 5.76
C LYS A 95 7.20 -21.39 7.09
N GLN A 96 7.86 -21.74 8.19
CA GLN A 96 7.67 -21.06 9.48
C GLN A 96 8.09 -19.59 9.43
N ILE A 97 9.22 -19.28 8.81
CA ILE A 97 9.68 -17.90 8.60
C ILE A 97 8.68 -17.11 7.76
N LYS A 98 8.15 -17.70 6.67
CA LYS A 98 7.08 -17.07 5.88
C LYS A 98 5.84 -16.78 6.73
N SER A 99 5.46 -17.69 7.63
CA SER A 99 4.33 -17.48 8.54
C SER A 99 4.59 -16.33 9.51
N ASN A 100 5.82 -16.21 10.03
CA ASN A 100 6.22 -15.12 10.92
C ASN A 100 6.28 -13.77 10.18
N GLU A 101 6.75 -13.76 8.92
CA GLU A 101 6.71 -12.55 8.07
C GLU A 101 5.27 -12.07 7.89
N LEU A 102 4.35 -12.98 7.56
CA LEU A 102 2.92 -12.65 7.41
C LEU A 102 2.30 -12.16 8.72
N ALA A 103 2.68 -12.75 9.86
CA ALA A 103 2.24 -12.30 11.17
C ALA A 103 2.76 -10.89 11.49
N ALA A 104 4.02 -10.59 11.16
CA ALA A 104 4.61 -9.27 11.32
C ALA A 104 3.94 -8.23 10.42
N GLU A 105 3.64 -8.58 9.16
CA GLU A 105 2.87 -7.75 8.22
C GLU A 105 1.46 -7.43 8.79
N LYS A 106 0.77 -8.44 9.30
CA LYS A 106 -0.53 -8.24 9.95
C LYS A 106 -0.43 -7.31 11.17
N SER A 107 0.57 -7.49 12.03
CA SER A 107 0.77 -6.64 13.20
C SER A 107 1.07 -5.18 12.84
N LEU A 108 1.77 -4.94 11.73
CA LEU A 108 1.96 -3.59 11.19
C LEU A 108 0.61 -3.00 10.76
N LEU A 109 -0.17 -3.71 9.96
CA LEU A 109 -1.49 -3.24 9.52
C LEU A 109 -2.42 -2.97 10.72
N ASP A 110 -2.46 -3.86 11.70
CA ASP A 110 -3.23 -3.64 12.94
C ASP A 110 -2.74 -2.38 13.70
N SER A 111 -1.45 -2.06 13.65
CA SER A 111 -0.88 -0.87 14.29
C SER A 111 -1.19 0.41 13.52
N LEU A 112 -1.12 0.37 12.19
CA LEU A 112 -1.51 1.47 11.30
C LEU A 112 -3.01 1.78 11.47
N GLU A 113 -3.87 0.77 11.49
CA GLU A 113 -5.31 0.92 11.73
C GLU A 113 -5.60 1.66 13.05
N ARG A 114 -4.86 1.34 14.12
CA ARG A 114 -5.01 2.02 15.43
C ARG A 114 -4.58 3.50 15.41
N THR A 115 -3.74 3.94 14.46
CA THR A 115 -3.35 5.36 14.36
C THR A 115 -4.55 6.27 14.10
N LEU A 116 -5.60 5.73 13.47
CA LEU A 116 -6.80 6.47 13.12
C LEU A 116 -7.78 6.63 14.28
N GLN A 117 -7.59 5.91 15.40
CA GLN A 117 -8.46 5.95 16.57
C GLN A 117 -9.96 5.99 16.21
N LEU A 118 -10.39 5.10 15.31
CA LEU A 118 -11.77 5.04 14.78
C LEU A 118 -12.77 4.77 15.91
N THR A 119 -13.10 5.81 16.67
CA THR A 119 -13.99 5.76 17.84
C THR A 119 -15.44 6.04 17.44
N GLN A 120 -15.65 6.60 16.24
CA GLN A 120 -16.94 6.67 15.57
C GLN A 120 -16.75 6.44 14.07
N LEU A 121 -17.70 5.72 13.47
CA LEU A 121 -17.91 5.72 12.02
C LEU A 121 -18.16 7.20 11.62
N PRO A 122 -17.28 7.80 10.81
CA PRO A 122 -17.61 9.08 10.20
C PRO A 122 -18.85 8.90 9.29
N GLN A 123 -19.49 10.01 8.92
CA GLN A 123 -20.69 10.02 8.07
C GLN A 123 -20.30 10.33 6.62
N PRO A 124 -20.97 9.69 5.62
CA PRO A 124 -20.61 9.83 4.22
C PRO A 124 -20.62 11.27 3.79
N SER A 125 -19.43 11.82 3.60
CA SER A 125 -19.24 13.11 2.95
C SER A 125 -19.37 12.86 1.46
N THR A 126 -20.45 13.35 0.88
CA THR A 126 -20.84 13.20 -0.53
C THR A 126 -19.89 13.85 -1.55
N THR A 127 -18.73 14.38 -1.11
CA THR A 127 -17.93 15.34 -1.90
C THR A 127 -16.44 14.99 -2.02
N VAL A 128 -15.92 13.99 -1.31
CA VAL A 128 -14.49 13.64 -1.47
C VAL A 128 -14.32 12.61 -2.59
N GLN A 129 -13.63 13.01 -3.65
CA GLN A 129 -13.22 12.09 -4.72
C GLN A 129 -12.09 11.20 -4.18
N TYR A 130 -12.34 9.89 -4.15
CA TYR A 130 -11.44 8.88 -3.57
C TYR A 130 -10.00 8.96 -4.11
N VAL A 131 -9.85 9.02 -5.44
CA VAL A 131 -8.53 8.98 -6.09
C VAL A 131 -7.66 10.19 -5.74
N PRO A 132 -8.14 11.45 -5.83
CA PRO A 132 -7.41 12.61 -5.32
C PRO A 132 -6.88 12.43 -3.91
N LEU A 133 -7.74 11.99 -3.00
CA LEU A 133 -7.36 11.84 -1.59
C LEU A 133 -6.30 10.75 -1.38
N VAL A 134 -6.46 9.60 -2.04
CA VAL A 134 -5.43 8.55 -2.01
C VAL A 134 -4.10 9.07 -2.55
N MET A 135 -4.13 9.85 -3.64
CA MET A 135 -2.90 10.40 -4.22
C MET A 135 -2.23 11.43 -3.31
N GLU A 136 -2.98 12.27 -2.59
CA GLU A 136 -2.44 13.17 -1.56
C GLU A 136 -1.69 12.37 -0.49
N TYR A 137 -2.30 11.30 0.03
CA TYR A 137 -1.66 10.44 1.02
C TYR A 137 -0.41 9.74 0.47
N ILE A 138 -0.48 9.21 -0.75
CA ILE A 138 0.65 8.52 -1.39
C ILE A 138 1.82 9.48 -1.61
N ILE A 139 1.56 10.70 -2.10
CA ILE A 139 2.62 11.70 -2.32
C ILE A 139 3.27 12.09 -0.99
N TYR A 140 2.47 12.23 0.07
CA TYR A 140 2.98 12.51 1.40
C TYR A 140 3.87 11.38 1.93
N CYS A 141 3.37 10.14 1.89
CA CYS A 141 4.08 8.97 2.40
C CYS A 141 5.29 8.57 1.54
N PHE A 142 5.24 8.86 0.24
CA PHE A 142 6.25 8.48 -0.74
C PHE A 142 6.61 9.68 -1.64
N PRO A 143 7.37 10.67 -1.14
CA PRO A 143 7.73 11.86 -1.91
C PRO A 143 8.50 11.54 -3.20
N SER A 144 9.16 10.38 -3.30
CA SER A 144 9.82 9.90 -4.51
C SER A 144 8.85 9.63 -5.69
N LEU A 145 7.54 9.53 -5.42
CA LEU A 145 6.50 9.44 -6.45
C LEU A 145 6.00 10.83 -6.90
N SER A 146 6.37 11.90 -6.19
CA SER A 146 6.07 13.28 -6.58
C SER A 146 7.01 13.77 -7.68
N LEU A 147 6.45 14.03 -8.85
CA LEU A 147 6.90 14.86 -9.99
C LEU A 147 8.35 14.86 -10.52
N SER A 148 9.32 14.15 -9.93
CA SER A 148 10.71 14.15 -10.42
C SER A 148 10.93 13.05 -11.46
N GLY A 149 10.41 13.26 -12.69
CA GLY A 149 10.77 12.39 -13.83
C GLY A 149 9.75 12.29 -14.96
N LYS A 150 9.16 13.40 -15.43
CA LYS A 150 8.16 13.39 -16.52
C LYS A 150 8.63 12.70 -17.83
N ALA A 151 9.94 12.57 -18.03
CA ALA A 151 10.53 11.91 -19.20
C ALA A 151 11.09 10.50 -18.92
N ASP A 152 11.07 10.04 -17.67
CA ASP A 152 11.65 8.74 -17.30
C ASP A 152 10.61 7.62 -17.46
N SER A 153 10.90 6.66 -18.33
CA SER A 153 10.10 5.43 -18.48
C SER A 153 9.87 4.71 -17.15
N VAL A 154 10.83 4.80 -16.23
CA VAL A 154 10.76 4.19 -14.91
C VAL A 154 9.69 4.87 -14.06
N TYR A 155 9.54 6.20 -14.14
CA TYR A 155 8.50 6.97 -13.43
C TYR A 155 7.09 6.54 -13.85
N LYS A 156 6.86 6.44 -15.17
CA LYS A 156 5.57 6.01 -15.73
C LYS A 156 5.19 4.60 -15.29
N SER A 157 6.16 3.69 -15.18
CA SER A 157 5.92 2.34 -14.67
C SER A 157 5.44 2.37 -13.22
N ALA A 158 6.08 3.16 -12.35
CA ALA A 158 5.69 3.25 -10.95
C ALA A 158 4.27 3.83 -10.78
N ILE A 159 3.91 4.86 -11.54
CA ILE A 159 2.55 5.42 -11.52
C ILE A 159 1.52 4.40 -12.03
N THR A 160 1.88 3.62 -13.05
CA THR A 160 1.01 2.53 -13.54
C THR A 160 0.79 1.48 -12.46
N ASP A 161 1.84 1.07 -11.76
CA ASP A 161 1.77 0.10 -10.67
C ASP A 161 0.93 0.63 -9.49
N VAL A 162 1.09 1.90 -9.12
CA VAL A 162 0.24 2.56 -8.11
C VAL A 162 -1.22 2.58 -8.57
N ALA A 163 -1.49 2.94 -9.83
CA ALA A 163 -2.83 2.97 -10.38
C ALA A 163 -3.51 1.59 -10.34
N VAL A 164 -2.76 0.50 -10.57
CA VAL A 164 -3.29 -0.88 -10.43
C VAL A 164 -3.80 -1.13 -9.00
N VAL A 165 -3.04 -0.71 -7.99
CA VAL A 165 -3.44 -0.87 -6.58
C VAL A 165 -4.67 -0.03 -6.26
N ILE A 166 -4.69 1.25 -6.65
CA ILE A 166 -5.84 2.15 -6.46
C ILE A 166 -7.08 1.61 -7.17
N TYR A 167 -6.93 1.11 -8.40
CA TYR A 167 -8.02 0.58 -9.21
C TYR A 167 -8.68 -0.65 -8.58
N ALA A 168 -7.88 -1.53 -7.97
CA ALA A 168 -8.39 -2.69 -7.24
C ALA A 168 -8.99 -2.31 -5.86
N ALA A 169 -8.58 -1.18 -5.29
CA ALA A 169 -8.99 -0.73 -3.97
C ALA A 169 -10.27 0.13 -3.95
N GLN A 170 -10.65 0.74 -5.09
CA GLN A 170 -11.73 1.73 -5.14
C GLN A 170 -13.12 1.14 -4.82
N PRO A 171 -14.01 1.90 -4.15
CA PRO A 171 -15.33 1.43 -3.75
C PRO A 171 -16.36 1.26 -4.89
N ASP A 172 -16.37 2.16 -5.88
CA ASP A 172 -17.46 2.24 -6.88
C ASP A 172 -16.98 2.33 -8.34
N MET A 173 -15.75 1.89 -8.65
CA MET A 173 -15.18 1.98 -10.01
C MET A 173 -15.36 3.38 -10.63
N GLN A 174 -15.10 4.42 -9.83
CA GLN A 174 -15.21 5.84 -10.23
C GLN A 174 -14.51 6.10 -11.57
N TYR A 175 -13.42 5.38 -11.82
CA TYR A 175 -12.78 5.30 -13.14
C TYR A 175 -13.18 4.00 -13.83
N HIS A 176 -13.82 4.11 -15.00
CA HIS A 176 -14.31 2.95 -15.76
C HIS A 176 -13.19 2.06 -16.34
N SER A 177 -11.94 2.50 -16.32
CA SER A 177 -10.80 1.70 -16.80
C SER A 177 -9.48 2.12 -16.15
N LEU A 178 -8.54 1.17 -16.02
CA LEU A 178 -7.19 1.44 -15.54
C LEU A 178 -6.46 2.50 -16.41
N PRO A 179 -6.51 2.48 -17.75
CA PRO A 179 -5.91 3.54 -18.58
C PRO A 179 -6.44 4.94 -18.27
N ALA A 180 -7.75 5.08 -18.04
CA ALA A 180 -8.34 6.37 -17.66
C ALA A 180 -7.82 6.86 -16.30
N LEU A 181 -7.64 5.96 -15.34
CA LEU A 181 -7.05 6.29 -14.04
C LEU A 181 -5.58 6.68 -14.15
N VAL A 182 -4.79 5.95 -14.96
CA VAL A 182 -3.38 6.28 -15.20
C VAL A 182 -3.23 7.65 -15.84
N ASP A 183 -4.06 7.96 -16.83
CA ASP A 183 -4.08 9.26 -17.49
C ASP A 183 -4.46 10.37 -16.51
N TYR A 184 -5.49 10.16 -15.69
CA TYR A 184 -5.88 11.10 -14.65
C TYR A 184 -4.74 11.38 -13.67
N ILE A 185 -4.10 10.34 -13.12
CA ILE A 185 -3.00 10.51 -12.16
C ILE A 185 -1.83 11.25 -12.82
N SER A 186 -1.42 10.82 -14.01
CA SER A 186 -0.20 11.31 -14.68
C SER A 186 -0.35 12.71 -15.28
N ASN A 187 -1.49 12.99 -15.91
CA ASN A 187 -1.71 14.21 -16.69
C ASN A 187 -2.68 15.19 -16.02
N GLY A 188 -3.57 14.71 -15.16
CA GLY A 188 -4.53 15.53 -14.43
C GLY A 188 -4.03 15.94 -13.05
N PHE A 189 -3.79 14.98 -12.16
CA PHE A 189 -3.47 15.23 -10.76
C PHE A 189 -2.04 15.75 -10.60
N LEU A 190 -1.05 14.94 -10.98
CA LEU A 190 0.36 15.26 -10.78
C LEU A 190 0.85 16.48 -11.56
N ARG A 191 0.13 16.96 -12.60
CA ARG A 191 0.52 18.20 -13.29
C ARG A 191 0.10 19.47 -12.55
N ASN A 192 -0.90 19.37 -11.67
CA ASN A 192 -1.55 20.51 -11.01
C ASN A 192 -1.17 20.66 -9.53
N THR A 193 -0.44 19.70 -8.97
CA THR A 193 0.16 19.69 -7.63
C THR A 193 1.66 19.94 -7.70
#